data_AF-A0A0A1UBN7-F1
#
_entry.id   AF-A0A0A1UBN7-F1
#
_cell.length_a   1.000
_cell.length_b   1.000
_cell.length_c   1.000
_cell.angle_alpha   90.00
_cell.angle_beta   90.00
_cell.angle_gamma   90.00
#
_symmetry.space_group_name_H-M   'P 1'
#
loop_
_entity.id
_entity.type
_entity.pdbx_description
1 polymer ?
#
loop_
_entity_poly.entity_id
_entity_poly.type
_entity_poly.pdbx_seq_one_letter_code
_entity_poly.pdbx_strand_id
1 'polypeptide(L)'
;MSEWNKNSGYATWEERDFSKWGRDRFKDLFQDENGWKELNYKGTVKVPKVDGDFFLLFSHGKVKNIIHLDETKIIFASTEKDNASGSVTIEVDDDIEFKFVYKTRPDNYKDFEKTFKKYIEDNIAKIRKELAEKVE
;
A
#
# COMPACT_ATOMS: atom_id res chain seq x y z
N MET A 1 24.06 12.59 14.61
CA MET A 1 24.46 12.66 13.19
C MET A 1 25.52 11.61 12.95
N SER A 2 25.14 10.48 12.36
CA SER A 2 26.05 9.34 12.15
C SER A 2 27.10 9.68 11.08
N GLU A 3 28.33 9.22 11.30
CA GLU A 3 29.58 9.59 10.60
C GLU A 3 29.64 9.34 9.09
N TRP A 4 28.56 8.83 8.49
CA TRP A 4 28.50 8.57 7.05
C TRP A 4 28.47 9.85 6.19
N ASN A 5 28.04 10.97 6.76
CA ASN A 5 27.81 12.22 6.01
C ASN A 5 29.06 13.08 5.78
N LYS A 6 30.25 12.63 6.21
CA LYS A 6 31.49 13.44 6.14
C LYS A 6 32.43 13.10 4.97
N ASN A 7 32.23 11.99 4.26
CA ASN A 7 33.25 11.48 3.32
C ASN A 7 32.93 11.59 1.82
N SER A 8 31.87 12.28 1.42
CA SER A 8 31.52 12.43 0.00
C SER A 8 31.22 13.88 -0.33
N GLY A 9 32.28 14.63 -0.65
CA GLY A 9 32.14 15.88 -1.39
C GLY A 9 31.36 15.63 -2.68
N TYR A 10 30.28 16.40 -2.90
CA TYR A 10 29.47 16.47 -4.12
C TYR A 10 28.39 15.39 -4.37
N ALA A 11 27.67 14.93 -3.35
CA ALA A 11 26.33 14.35 -3.59
C ALA A 11 25.38 14.70 -2.43
N THR A 12 24.56 15.73 -2.62
CA THR A 12 23.44 16.04 -1.70
C THR A 12 22.34 15.02 -1.93
N TRP A 13 22.36 13.95 -1.15
CA TRP A 13 21.22 13.06 -1.01
C TRP A 13 20.28 13.72 0.00
N GLU A 14 19.10 14.13 -0.44
CA GLU A 14 18.04 14.59 0.45
C GLU A 14 16.99 13.48 0.51
N GLU A 15 16.67 13.04 1.73
CA GLU A 15 15.60 12.10 1.99
C GLU A 15 14.48 12.86 2.71
N ARG A 16 13.26 12.73 2.21
CA ARG A 16 12.06 13.27 2.87
C ARG A 16 11.15 12.14 3.28
N ASP A 17 10.96 12.01 4.59
CA ASP A 17 10.06 11.03 5.18
C ASP A 17 8.60 11.51 5.12
N PHE A 18 7.77 10.74 4.42
CA PHE A 18 6.32 10.89 4.31
C PHE A 18 5.58 9.69 4.90
N SER A 19 6.23 8.83 5.67
CA SER A 19 5.69 7.55 6.14
C SER A 19 4.40 7.71 6.92
N LYS A 20 4.29 8.73 7.78
CA LYS A 20 3.04 9.04 8.49
C LYS A 20 1.90 9.36 7.51
N TRP A 21 2.14 10.28 6.58
CA TRP A 21 1.14 10.65 5.57
C TRP A 21 0.80 9.48 4.65
N GLY A 22 1.79 8.69 4.22
CA GLY A 22 1.60 7.55 3.34
C GLY A 22 0.78 6.45 4.00
N ARG A 23 1.06 6.11 5.26
CA ARG A 23 0.27 5.15 6.05
C ARG A 23 -1.18 5.62 6.23
N ASP A 24 -1.38 6.89 6.57
CA ASP A 24 -2.73 7.46 6.74
C ASP A 24 -3.49 7.49 5.41
N ARG A 25 -2.83 7.93 4.33
CA ARG A 25 -3.43 7.98 2.99
C ARG A 25 -3.77 6.58 2.45
N PHE A 26 -2.90 5.60 2.71
CA PHE A 26 -3.16 4.21 2.41
C PHE A 26 -4.43 3.76 3.15
N LYS A 27 -4.50 3.94 4.48
CA LYS A 27 -5.70 3.60 5.25
C LYS A 27 -6.96 4.27 4.70
N ASP A 28 -6.92 5.55 4.36
CA ASP A 28 -8.08 6.27 3.81
C ASP A 28 -8.56 5.68 2.49
N LEU A 29 -7.66 5.39 1.56
CA LEU A 29 -8.00 4.80 0.26
C LEU A 29 -8.66 3.42 0.41
N PHE A 30 -8.18 2.61 1.36
CA PHE A 30 -8.68 1.25 1.59
C PHE A 30 -9.84 1.17 2.58
N GLN A 31 -10.16 2.24 3.29
CA GLN A 31 -11.37 2.33 4.11
C GLN A 31 -12.52 3.04 3.38
N ASP A 32 -12.28 3.63 2.21
CA ASP A 32 -13.34 4.19 1.38
C ASP A 32 -14.26 3.09 0.85
N GLU A 33 -15.51 3.09 1.34
CA GLU A 33 -16.56 2.15 0.95
C GLU A 33 -16.86 2.17 -0.57
N ASN A 34 -16.48 3.24 -1.28
CA ASN A 34 -16.70 3.33 -2.72
C ASN A 34 -15.68 2.53 -3.55
N GLY A 35 -14.44 2.39 -3.08
CA GLY A 35 -13.43 1.58 -3.78
C GLY A 35 -13.77 0.09 -3.78
N TRP A 36 -14.42 -0.41 -2.73
CA TRP A 36 -14.86 -1.81 -2.63
C TRP A 36 -16.11 -2.12 -3.47
N LYS A 37 -16.93 -1.11 -3.78
CA LYS A 37 -18.06 -1.27 -4.71
C LYS A 37 -17.56 -1.52 -6.13
N GLU A 38 -16.44 -0.91 -6.54
CA GLU A 38 -15.80 -1.19 -7.83
C GLU A 38 -15.29 -2.64 -7.92
N LEU A 39 -14.95 -3.23 -6.78
CA LEU A 39 -14.58 -4.64 -6.65
C LEU A 39 -15.77 -5.61 -6.69
N ASN A 40 -17.00 -5.09 -6.89
CA ASN A 40 -18.27 -5.83 -6.80
C ASN A 40 -18.37 -6.64 -5.49
N TYR A 41 -17.73 -6.15 -4.42
CA TYR A 41 -17.67 -6.80 -3.14
C TYR A 41 -18.66 -6.14 -2.19
N LYS A 42 -19.67 -6.91 -1.76
CA LYS A 42 -20.60 -6.47 -0.72
C LYS A 42 -20.10 -6.95 0.63
N GLY A 43 -19.37 -6.09 1.32
CA GLY A 43 -18.77 -6.45 2.60
C GLY A 43 -18.23 -5.26 3.37
N THR A 44 -17.74 -5.56 4.55
CA THR A 44 -16.94 -4.66 5.37
C THR A 44 -15.47 -4.97 5.16
N VAL A 45 -14.68 -3.91 5.00
CA VAL A 45 -13.22 -4.03 4.96
C VAL A 45 -12.63 -3.12 6.01
N LYS A 46 -11.59 -3.62 6.67
CA LYS A 46 -10.84 -2.89 7.69
C LYS A 46 -9.35 -3.09 7.44
N VAL A 47 -8.61 -2.00 7.54
CA VAL A 47 -7.14 -2.02 7.53
C VAL A 47 -6.65 -1.80 8.96
N PRO A 48 -6.51 -2.86 9.77
CA PRO A 48 -6.06 -2.72 11.16
C PRO A 48 -4.61 -2.27 11.28
N LYS A 49 -3.76 -2.61 10.31
CA LYS A 49 -2.31 -2.42 10.40
C LYS A 49 -1.72 -2.09 9.04
N VAL A 50 -0.93 -1.02 9.01
CA VAL A 50 -0.09 -0.62 7.88
C VAL A 50 1.28 -0.32 8.47
N ASP A 51 2.21 -1.25 8.34
CA ASP A 51 3.63 -1.01 8.62
C ASP A 51 4.37 -0.93 7.29
N GLY A 52 5.14 0.15 7.16
CA GLY A 52 5.84 0.49 5.94
C GLY A 52 6.25 1.95 5.87
N ASP A 53 7.28 2.23 5.10
CA ASP A 53 7.89 3.53 4.97
C ASP A 53 7.63 4.12 3.58
N PHE A 54 7.32 5.41 3.57
CA PHE A 54 7.04 6.17 2.36
C PHE A 54 8.00 7.34 2.33
N PHE A 55 8.97 7.32 1.43
CA PHE A 55 10.00 8.35 1.38
C PHE A 55 10.35 8.75 -0.05
N LEU A 56 10.83 9.98 -0.17
CA LEU A 56 11.31 10.54 -1.42
C LEU A 56 12.82 10.72 -1.32
N LEU A 57 13.52 10.12 -2.26
CA LEU A 57 14.97 10.21 -2.38
C LEU A 57 15.33 11.15 -3.52
N PHE A 58 16.03 12.23 -3.20
CA PHE A 58 16.53 13.20 -4.16
C PHE A 58 18.01 12.95 -4.42
N SER A 59 18.36 12.73 -5.68
CA SER A 59 19.75 12.52 -6.07
C SER A 59 20.00 13.04 -7.48
N HIS A 60 21.01 13.88 -7.66
CA HIS A 60 21.46 14.36 -8.98
C HIS A 60 20.31 14.91 -9.86
N GLY A 61 19.40 15.71 -9.28
CA GLY A 61 18.24 16.27 -9.98
C GLY A 61 17.15 15.26 -10.34
N LYS A 62 17.26 14.01 -9.88
CA LYS A 62 16.25 12.97 -10.01
C LYS A 62 15.55 12.77 -8.67
N VAL A 63 14.22 12.67 -8.73
CA VAL A 63 13.38 12.25 -7.61
C VAL A 63 13.07 10.77 -7.79
N LYS A 64 13.39 9.95 -6.78
CA LYS A 64 13.00 8.56 -6.73
C LYS A 64 11.98 8.39 -5.62
N ASN A 65 10.78 7.92 -5.98
CA ASN A 65 9.71 7.67 -5.04
C ASN A 65 9.86 6.24 -4.53
N ILE A 66 10.07 6.08 -3.23
CA ILE A 66 10.27 4.78 -2.61
C ILE A 66 9.12 4.54 -1.65
N ILE A 67 8.39 3.46 -1.90
CA ILE A 67 7.34 2.96 -1.02
C ILE A 67 7.77 1.56 -0.65
N HIS A 68 8.06 1.36 0.63
CA HIS A 68 8.37 0.07 1.20
C HIS A 68 7.25 -0.29 2.18
N LEU A 69 6.58 -1.41 1.99
CA LEU A 69 5.57 -1.92 2.93
C LEU A 69 6.07 -3.24 3.49
N ASP A 70 6.60 -3.21 4.72
CA ASP A 70 7.05 -4.42 5.43
C ASP A 70 5.90 -5.38 5.72
N GLU A 71 4.78 -4.87 6.23
CA GLU A 71 3.62 -5.69 6.54
C GLU A 71 2.34 -4.85 6.60
N THR A 72 1.53 -4.94 5.55
CA THR A 72 0.20 -4.35 5.53
C THR A 72 -0.87 -5.42 5.60
N LYS A 73 -1.63 -5.44 6.70
CA LYS A 73 -2.70 -6.42 6.92
C LYS A 73 -4.07 -5.79 6.68
N ILE A 74 -4.81 -6.36 5.74
CA ILE A 74 -6.19 -5.98 5.42
C ILE A 74 -7.10 -7.13 5.82
N ILE A 75 -8.16 -6.84 6.56
CA ILE A 75 -9.20 -7.80 6.96
C ILE A 75 -10.47 -7.46 6.17
N PHE A 76 -11.02 -8.45 5.48
CA PHE A 76 -12.27 -8.31 4.74
C PHE A 76 -13.29 -9.34 5.21
N ALA A 77 -14.55 -8.93 5.34
CA ALA A 77 -15.65 -9.80 5.71
C ALA A 77 -16.92 -9.38 4.98
N SER A 78 -17.52 -10.31 4.22
CA SER A 78 -18.72 -10.01 3.45
C SER A 78 -19.93 -9.89 4.37
N THR A 79 -20.87 -9.02 4.01
CA THR A 79 -22.14 -8.82 4.73
C THR A 79 -23.23 -9.78 4.26
N GLU A 80 -22.99 -10.53 3.17
CA GLU A 80 -23.90 -11.55 2.67
C GLU A 80 -23.65 -12.89 3.36
N LYS A 81 -24.72 -13.64 3.61
CA LYS A 81 -24.66 -14.97 4.25
C LYS A 81 -23.85 -15.92 3.35
N ASP A 82 -22.94 -16.70 3.95
CA ASP A 82 -22.06 -17.67 3.28
C ASP A 82 -20.94 -17.08 2.39
N ASN A 83 -20.63 -15.81 2.58
CA ASN A 83 -19.80 -15.07 1.63
C ASN A 83 -18.39 -14.75 2.19
N ALA A 84 -17.45 -14.38 1.31
CA ALA A 84 -16.01 -14.41 1.57
C ALA A 84 -15.57 -13.62 2.82
N SER A 85 -14.79 -14.26 3.70
CA SER A 85 -14.13 -13.60 4.82
C SER A 85 -12.70 -14.08 4.99
N GLY A 86 -11.81 -13.17 5.39
CA GLY A 86 -10.40 -13.48 5.53
C GLY A 86 -9.55 -12.26 5.83
N SER A 87 -8.24 -12.46 5.69
CA SER A 87 -7.26 -11.40 5.70
C SER A 87 -6.28 -11.58 4.57
N VAL A 88 -5.73 -10.48 4.10
CA VAL A 88 -4.62 -10.46 3.17
C VAL A 88 -3.48 -9.67 3.79
N THR A 89 -2.28 -10.22 3.69
CA THR A 89 -1.04 -9.51 4.02
C THR A 89 -0.38 -9.10 2.72
N ILE A 90 0.02 -7.83 2.65
CA ILE A 90 0.63 -7.21 1.49
C ILE A 90 2.02 -6.75 1.92
N GLU A 91 3.01 -7.16 1.15
CA GLU A 91 4.41 -6.79 1.32
C GLU A 91 4.83 -6.11 0.00
N VAL A 92 5.44 -4.93 0.08
CA VAL A 92 5.88 -4.16 -1.08
C VAL A 92 7.33 -3.80 -0.89
N ASP A 93 8.20 -4.41 -1.69
CA ASP A 93 9.60 -4.00 -1.78
C ASP A 93 9.90 -3.68 -3.25
N ASP A 94 10.67 -4.52 -3.95
CA ASP A 94 10.84 -4.42 -5.41
C ASP A 94 9.60 -4.91 -6.19
N ASP A 95 8.92 -5.93 -5.67
CA ASP A 95 7.67 -6.50 -6.18
C ASP A 95 6.57 -6.44 -5.12
N ILE A 96 5.31 -6.53 -5.55
CA ILE A 96 4.15 -6.57 -4.64
C ILE A 96 3.77 -8.02 -4.40
N GLU A 97 3.96 -8.48 -3.16
CA GLU A 97 3.58 -9.82 -2.73
C GLU A 97 2.25 -9.81 -1.97
N PHE A 98 1.41 -10.81 -2.24
CA PHE A 98 0.09 -10.95 -1.63
C PHE A 98 -0.08 -12.32 -0.99
N LYS A 99 -0.37 -12.36 0.31
CA LYS A 99 -0.67 -13.58 1.07
C LYS A 99 -2.12 -13.56 1.54
N PHE A 100 -3.01 -14.25 0.82
CA PHE A 100 -4.42 -14.38 1.18
C PHE A 100 -4.64 -15.53 2.16
N VAL A 101 -5.37 -15.25 3.25
CA VAL A 101 -5.78 -16.22 4.27
C VAL A 101 -7.29 -16.14 4.43
N TYR A 102 -8.00 -17.16 3.96
CA TYR A 102 -9.46 -17.22 4.03
C TYR A 102 -9.92 -17.91 5.30
N LYS A 103 -10.91 -17.32 5.96
CA LYS A 103 -11.73 -17.98 6.99
C LYS A 103 -12.98 -18.61 6.35
N THR A 104 -13.59 -17.88 5.41
CA THR A 104 -14.65 -18.40 4.52
C THR A 104 -14.21 -18.12 3.09
N ARG A 105 -13.94 -19.18 2.32
CA ARG A 105 -13.47 -19.05 0.94
C ARG A 105 -14.68 -19.06 -0.02
N PRO A 106 -14.83 -18.04 -0.89
CA PRO A 106 -15.88 -18.04 -1.91
C PRO A 106 -15.51 -18.99 -3.06
N ASP A 107 -16.51 -19.50 -3.79
CA ASP A 107 -16.27 -20.35 -4.96
C ASP A 107 -15.49 -19.63 -6.07
N ASN A 108 -15.74 -18.33 -6.25
CA ASN A 108 -15.05 -17.46 -7.22
C ASN A 108 -13.83 -16.74 -6.64
N TYR A 109 -13.09 -17.35 -5.70
CA TYR A 109 -11.96 -16.71 -5.02
C TYR A 109 -10.88 -16.18 -5.99
N LYS A 110 -10.67 -16.83 -7.15
CA LYS A 110 -9.65 -16.39 -8.12
C LYS A 110 -9.95 -15.03 -8.72
N ASP A 111 -11.20 -14.78 -9.09
CA ASP A 111 -11.61 -13.48 -9.65
C ASP A 111 -11.56 -12.40 -8.58
N PHE A 112 -11.94 -12.74 -7.34
CA PHE A 112 -11.78 -11.86 -6.20
C PHE A 112 -10.31 -11.51 -5.96
N GLU A 113 -9.41 -12.49 -5.87
CA GLU A 113 -7.97 -12.25 -5.67
C GLU A 113 -7.38 -11.40 -6.79
N LYS A 114 -7.72 -11.69 -8.05
CA LYS A 114 -7.22 -10.93 -9.20
C LYS A 114 -7.68 -9.47 -9.15
N THR A 115 -8.95 -9.24 -8.87
CA THR A 115 -9.51 -7.88 -8.82
C THR A 115 -8.97 -7.13 -7.60
N PHE A 116 -8.82 -7.80 -6.46
CA PHE A 116 -8.23 -7.24 -5.25
C PHE A 116 -6.78 -6.82 -5.49
N LYS A 117 -5.94 -7.68 -6.08
CA LYS A 117 -4.55 -7.37 -6.41
C LYS A 117 -4.45 -6.12 -7.28
N LYS A 118 -5.23 -6.08 -8.36
CA LYS A 118 -5.26 -4.94 -9.27
C LYS A 118 -5.64 -3.63 -8.55
N TYR A 119 -6.65 -3.67 -7.68
CA TYR A 119 -7.06 -2.50 -6.92
C TYR A 119 -5.96 -2.01 -5.97
N ILE A 120 -5.22 -2.92 -5.32
CA ILE A 120 -4.08 -2.54 -4.48
C ILE A 120 -2.98 -1.89 -5.34
N GLU A 121 -2.64 -2.49 -6.49
CA GLU A 121 -1.64 -1.97 -7.43
C GLU A 121 -2.01 -0.56 -7.92
N ASP A 122 -3.27 -0.35 -8.32
CA ASP A 122 -3.78 0.94 -8.80
C ASP A 122 -3.71 2.02 -7.70
N ASN A 123 -4.04 1.67 -6.45
CA ASN A 123 -3.93 2.58 -5.31
C ASN A 123 -2.48 2.89 -4.93
N ILE A 124 -1.57 1.92 -4.97
CA ILE A 124 -0.13 2.16 -4.76
C ILE A 124 0.40 3.10 -5.86
N ALA A 125 0.02 2.89 -7.12
CA ALA A 125 0.39 3.78 -8.21
C ALA A 125 -0.13 5.21 -7.99
N LYS A 126 -1.35 5.36 -7.48
CA LYS A 126 -1.92 6.65 -7.09
C LYS A 126 -1.12 7.33 -5.97
N ILE A 127 -0.77 6.60 -4.90
CA ILE A 127 0.06 7.13 -3.82
C ILE A 127 1.44 7.55 -4.32
N ARG A 128 2.05 6.77 -5.23
CA ARG A 128 3.33 7.14 -5.88
C ARG A 128 3.22 8.46 -6.64
N LYS A 129 2.09 8.71 -7.31
CA LYS A 129 1.82 9.96 -8.02
C LYS A 129 1.61 11.13 -7.04
N GLU A 130 0.78 10.95 -6.03
CA GLU A 130 0.54 11.97 -4.99
C GLU A 130 1.84 12.33 -4.23
N LEU A 131 2.74 11.36 -4.05
CA LEU A 131 4.10 11.58 -3.52
C LEU A 131 4.95 12.47 -4.43
N ALA A 132 4.89 12.28 -5.75
CA ALA A 132 5.61 13.12 -6.70
C ALA A 132 5.09 14.58 -6.67
N GLU A 133 3.77 14.75 -6.60
CA GLU A 133 3.12 16.07 -6.57
C GLU A 133 3.44 16.88 -5.30
N LYS A 134 3.86 16.23 -4.21
CA LYS A 134 4.30 16.92 -2.97
C LYS A 134 5.65 17.63 -3.11
N VAL A 135 6.34 17.43 -4.23
CA VAL A 135 7.69 17.94 -4.48
C VAL A 135 7.70 19.09 -5.50
N GLU A 136 6.69 19.17 -6.37
CA GLU A 136 6.46 20.29 -7.29
C GLU A 136 5.99 21.55 -6.55
#